data_AF-A0A7J4RWN6-F1
#
_entry.id   AF-A0A7J4RWN6-F1
#
_cell.length_a   1.000
_cell.length_b   1.000
_cell.length_c   1.000
_cell.angle_alpha   90.00
_cell.angle_beta   90.00
_cell.angle_gamma   90.00
#
_symmetry.space_group_name_H-M   'P 1'
#
loop_
_entity.id
_entity.type
_entity.pdbx_description
1 polymer ?
#
loop_
_entity_poly.entity_id
_entity_poly.type
_entity_poly.pdbx_seq_one_letter_code
_entity_poly.pdbx_strand_id
1 'polypeptide(L)'
;MNNFRFEVGTLVMCNLGEQGWKLGRIIATNYREDHWGQGEFAPYQVALEENYSLIYVPLDDDRYCREALKEDLRIIGRKDALAEDVVEMDNGQKSVNLNDQLNCHSGDLVDY
;
A
#
# COMPACT_ATOMS: atom_id res chain seq x y z
N MET A 1 23.48 3.43 -15.50
CA MET A 1 22.37 2.85 -14.72
C MET A 1 21.38 3.97 -14.42
N ASN A 2 20.11 3.83 -14.80
CA ASN A 2 19.08 4.77 -14.37
C ASN A 2 18.85 4.55 -12.86
N ASN A 3 19.31 5.49 -12.05
CA ASN A 3 19.27 5.40 -10.61
C ASN A 3 17.89 5.85 -10.11
N PHE A 4 16.90 4.97 -10.26
CA PHE A 4 15.56 5.19 -9.74
C PHE A 4 15.57 5.13 -8.20
N ARG A 5 14.74 5.95 -7.56
CA ARG A 5 14.63 6.04 -6.09
C ARG A 5 14.10 4.76 -5.45
N PHE A 6 13.30 4.00 -6.19
CA PHE A 6 12.58 2.85 -5.68
C PHE A 6 12.85 1.60 -6.53
N GLU A 7 12.85 0.45 -5.88
CA GLU A 7 13.06 -0.85 -6.50
C GLU A 7 11.76 -1.63 -6.69
N VAL A 8 11.79 -2.67 -7.52
CA VAL A 8 10.63 -3.54 -7.72
C VAL A 8 10.31 -4.25 -6.40
N GLY A 9 9.04 -4.18 -5.99
CA GLY A 9 8.53 -4.67 -4.72
C GLY A 9 8.37 -3.58 -3.64
N THR A 10 8.95 -2.39 -3.83
CA THR A 10 8.78 -1.28 -2.89
C THR A 10 7.33 -0.80 -2.85
N LEU A 11 6.84 -0.57 -1.62
CA LEU A 11 5.52 0.03 -1.38
C LEU A 11 5.62 1.55 -1.45
N VAL A 12 4.77 2.15 -2.27
CA VAL A 12 4.78 3.58 -2.56
C VAL A 12 3.36 4.14 -2.56
N MET A 13 3.26 5.41 -2.20
CA MET A 13 2.06 6.20 -2.35
C MET A 13 2.08 6.91 -3.70
N CYS A 14 1.07 6.65 -4.52
CA CYS A 14 0.92 7.25 -5.84
C CYS A 14 -0.22 8.27 -5.84
N ASN A 15 0.02 9.44 -6.42
CA ASN A 15 -0.98 10.50 -6.54
C ASN A 15 -1.79 10.31 -7.83
N LEU A 16 -3.09 10.06 -7.69
CA LEU A 16 -4.04 9.91 -8.80
C LEU A 16 -4.87 11.19 -9.03
N GLY A 17 -4.36 12.35 -8.61
CA GLY A 17 -5.01 13.64 -8.78
C GLY A 17 -6.25 13.75 -7.89
N GLU A 18 -7.43 13.86 -8.51
CA GLU A 18 -8.71 14.02 -7.80
C GLU A 18 -9.07 12.81 -6.93
N GLN A 19 -8.55 11.63 -7.25
CA GLN A 19 -8.72 10.42 -6.43
C GLN A 19 -7.80 10.38 -5.21
N GLY A 20 -6.89 11.35 -5.07
CA GLY A 20 -5.94 11.44 -3.98
C GLY A 20 -4.80 10.41 -4.07
N TRP A 21 -4.18 10.17 -2.92
CA TRP A 21 -3.05 9.25 -2.79
C TRP A 21 -3.53 7.82 -2.58
N LYS A 22 -3.04 6.89 -3.38
CA LYS A 22 -3.33 5.46 -3.25
C LYS A 22 -2.06 4.66 -3.03
N LEU A 23 -2.14 3.65 -2.16
CA LEU A 23 -1.03 2.72 -1.99
C LEU A 23 -0.90 1.84 -3.23
N GLY A 24 0.32 1.68 -3.69
CA GLY A 24 0.67 0.65 -4.64
C GLY A 24 2.05 0.06 -4.38
N ARG A 25 2.35 -0.96 -5.17
CA ARG A 25 3.63 -1.65 -5.17
C ARG A 25 4.28 -1.51 -6.53
N ILE A 26 5.55 -1.16 -6.54
CA ILE A 26 6.31 -1.10 -7.79
C ILE A 26 6.48 -2.52 -8.33
N ILE A 27 6.08 -2.74 -9.58
CA ILE A 27 6.20 -4.05 -10.23
C ILE A 27 7.20 -4.04 -11.38
N ALA A 28 7.51 -2.87 -11.93
CA ALA A 28 8.51 -2.71 -12.97
C ALA A 28 9.10 -1.29 -12.95
N THR A 29 10.35 -1.17 -13.39
CA THR A 29 11.02 0.11 -13.64
C THR A 29 11.26 0.27 -15.15
N ASN A 30 11.36 1.51 -15.63
CA ASN A 30 11.53 1.83 -17.05
C ASN A 30 10.44 1.20 -17.94
N TYR A 31 9.20 1.29 -17.48
CA TYR A 31 8.02 0.72 -18.14
C TYR A 31 7.63 1.49 -19.40
N ARG A 32 7.01 0.81 -20.36
CA ARG A 32 6.56 1.40 -21.61
C ARG A 32 5.33 0.66 -22.14
N GLU A 33 4.39 1.42 -22.68
CA GLU A 33 3.27 0.89 -23.45
C GLU A 33 3.65 0.66 -24.92
N ASP A 34 3.05 -0.34 -25.55
CA ASP A 34 3.30 -0.67 -26.96
C ASP A 34 3.00 0.52 -27.90
N HIS A 35 1.93 1.27 -27.57
CA HIS A 35 1.45 2.41 -28.36
C HIS A 35 2.26 3.71 -28.18
N TRP A 36 3.25 3.75 -27.28
CA TRP A 36 4.04 4.97 -27.03
C TRP A 36 5.07 5.23 -28.15
N GLY A 37 5.41 6.48 -28.38
CA GLY A 37 6.40 6.94 -29.36
C GLY A 37 7.84 6.63 -28.92
N GLN A 38 8.75 6.44 -29.89
CA GLN A 38 10.16 6.11 -29.60
C GLN A 38 10.76 7.09 -28.59
N GLY A 39 11.30 6.56 -27.48
CA GLY A 39 11.87 7.37 -26.40
C GLY A 39 10.93 7.68 -25.23
N GLU A 40 9.65 7.35 -25.33
CA GLU A 40 8.71 7.49 -24.22
C GLU A 40 8.75 6.26 -23.30
N PHE A 41 9.06 6.50 -22.03
CA PHE A 41 9.13 5.51 -20.96
C PHE A 41 8.67 6.15 -19.66
N ALA A 42 8.03 5.36 -18.82
CA ALA A 42 7.65 5.73 -17.47
C ALA A 42 8.70 5.16 -16.50
N PRO A 43 9.15 5.94 -15.51
CA PRO A 43 10.10 5.46 -14.50
C PRO A 43 9.58 4.23 -13.76
N TYR A 44 8.30 4.19 -13.41
CA TYR A 44 7.71 3.10 -12.61
C TYR A 44 6.35 2.64 -13.14
N GLN A 45 6.14 1.34 -13.08
CA GLN A 45 4.82 0.73 -13.12
C GLN A 45 4.45 0.26 -11.71
N VAL A 46 3.23 0.58 -11.29
CA VAL A 46 2.76 0.35 -9.92
C VAL A 46 1.43 -0.40 -9.96
N ALA A 47 1.33 -1.47 -9.17
CA ALA A 47 0.08 -2.17 -8.92
C ALA A 47 -0.57 -1.59 -7.66
N LEU A 48 -1.79 -1.05 -7.77
CA LEU A 48 -2.54 -0.52 -6.63
C LEU A 48 -2.99 -1.64 -5.70
N GLU A 49 -2.79 -1.50 -4.40
CA GLU A 49 -3.14 -2.57 -3.44
C GLU A 49 -4.65 -2.67 -3.19
N GLU A 50 -5.43 -1.63 -3.52
CA GLU A 50 -6.90 -1.63 -3.34
C GLU A 50 -7.63 -2.60 -4.27
N ASN A 51 -7.23 -2.65 -5.54
CA ASN A 51 -7.95 -3.34 -6.60
C ASN A 51 -7.02 -4.01 -7.62
N TYR A 52 -5.72 -4.09 -7.33
CA TYR A 52 -4.68 -4.63 -8.20
C TYR A 52 -4.63 -3.98 -9.60
N SER A 53 -5.17 -2.76 -9.74
CA SER A 53 -5.09 -2.03 -11.00
C SER A 53 -3.67 -1.57 -11.26
N LEU A 54 -3.24 -1.70 -12.51
CA LEU A 54 -1.93 -1.26 -12.95
C LEU A 54 -2.00 0.20 -13.37
N ILE A 55 -1.14 1.02 -12.77
CA ILE A 55 -0.91 2.41 -13.16
C ILE A 55 0.57 2.60 -13.48
N TYR A 56 0.89 3.69 -14.16
CA TYR A 56 2.27 4.12 -14.36
C TYR A 56 2.48 5.50 -13.76
N VAL A 57 3.69 5.73 -13.26
CA VAL A 57 4.12 7.02 -12.73
C VAL A 57 4.85 7.74 -13.87
N PRO A 58 4.42 8.94 -14.28
CA PRO A 58 5.02 9.64 -15.43
C PRO A 58 6.42 10.20 -15.12
N LEU A 59 6.69 10.57 -13.87
CA LEU A 59 7.93 11.23 -13.42
C LEU A 59 8.34 10.73 -12.02
N ASP A 60 9.63 10.50 -11.80
CA ASP A 60 10.21 10.15 -10.49
C ASP A 60 10.30 11.40 -9.59
N ASP A 61 9.15 11.88 -9.13
CA ASP A 61 9.05 13.07 -8.27
C ASP A 61 8.05 12.80 -7.15
N ASP A 62 8.34 13.32 -5.94
CA ASP A 62 7.51 13.14 -4.74
C ASP A 62 6.07 13.66 -4.92
N ARG A 63 5.79 14.49 -5.92
CA ARG A 63 4.44 14.94 -6.28
C ARG A 63 3.58 13.83 -6.90
N TYR A 64 4.21 12.85 -7.55
CA TYR A 64 3.55 11.74 -8.22
C TYR A 64 3.71 10.43 -7.45
N CYS A 65 4.88 10.19 -6.87
CA CYS A 65 5.20 8.96 -6.19
C CYS A 65 6.14 9.21 -5.01
N ARG A 66 5.75 8.77 -3.83
CA ARG A 66 6.56 8.89 -2.60
C ARG A 66 6.59 7.57 -1.84
N GLU A 67 7.57 7.40 -0.97
CA GLU A 67 7.66 6.23 -0.11
C GLU A 67 6.40 6.12 0.78
N ALA A 68 5.85 4.91 0.92
CA ALA A 68 4.74 4.67 1.83
C ALA A 68 5.24 4.59 3.27
N LEU A 69 4.66 5.40 4.16
CA LEU A 69 5.01 5.34 5.59
C LEU A 69 4.29 4.16 6.26
N LYS A 70 4.84 3.71 7.40
CA LYS A 70 4.20 2.66 8.20
C LYS A 70 2.78 3.01 8.63
N GLU A 71 2.45 4.29 8.76
CA GLU A 71 1.10 4.76 9.08
C GLU A 71 0.13 4.56 7.90
N ASP A 72 0.56 4.81 6.67
CA ASP A 72 -0.22 4.55 5.45
C ASP A 72 -0.54 3.05 5.31
N LEU A 73 0.42 2.19 5.67
CA LEU A 73 0.27 0.72 5.59
C LEU A 73 -0.71 0.16 6.63
N ARG A 74 -0.90 0.84 7.77
CA ARG A 74 -1.68 0.32 8.89
C ARG A 74 -3.19 0.29 8.61
N ILE A 75 -3.66 1.02 7.60
CA ILE A 75 -5.08 1.12 7.23
C ILE A 75 -5.56 -0.11 6.42
N ILE A 76 -4.65 -0.84 5.78
CA ILE A 76 -4.99 -1.83 4.75
C ILE A 76 -5.34 -3.20 5.35
N GLY A 77 -4.67 -3.56 6.45
CA GLY A 77 -4.97 -4.79 7.20
C GLY A 77 -6.21 -4.71 8.11
N ARG A 78 -6.89 -3.55 8.17
CA ARG A 78 -8.09 -3.33 9.01
C ARG A 78 -9.38 -3.17 8.21
N LYS A 79 -9.39 -3.43 6.89
CA LYS A 79 -10.63 -3.37 6.09
C LYS A 79 -11.69 -4.37 6.60
N ASP A 80 -11.28 -5.51 7.17
CA ASP A 80 -12.17 -6.45 7.88
C ASP A 80 -12.50 -6.06 9.33
N ALA A 81 -11.82 -5.06 9.89
CA ALA A 81 -12.00 -4.60 11.28
C ALA A 81 -12.81 -3.29 11.38
N LEU A 82 -13.43 -2.83 10.29
CA LEU A 82 -14.31 -1.65 10.25
C LEU A 82 -15.80 -1.99 10.10
N ALA A 83 -16.16 -3.27 10.11
CA ALA A 83 -17.52 -3.70 10.38
C ALA A 83 -17.71 -3.90 11.89
N GLU A 84 -17.43 -2.85 12.68
CA GLU A 84 -18.10 -2.47 13.94
C GLU A 84 -17.23 -1.45 14.67
N ASP A 85 -17.90 -0.36 15.04
CA ASP A 85 -17.48 0.70 15.95
C ASP A 85 -16.54 1.81 15.44
N VAL A 86 -17.18 2.96 15.24
CA VAL A 86 -16.59 4.31 15.26
C VAL A 86 -15.68 4.47 16.47
N VAL A 87 -14.39 4.73 16.27
CA VAL A 87 -13.53 5.17 17.37
C VAL A 87 -12.72 6.39 16.97
N GLU A 88 -13.15 7.52 17.53
CA GLU A 88 -12.40 8.76 17.62
C GLU A 88 -10.99 8.48 18.17
N MET A 89 -9.94 9.02 17.54
CA MET A 89 -8.60 8.94 18.09
C MET A 89 -7.90 10.29 18.04
N ASP A 90 -8.07 10.97 19.17
CA ASP A 90 -7.23 12.02 19.74
C ASP A 90 -5.72 11.71 19.63
N ASN A 91 -4.96 12.79 19.50
CA ASN A 91 -3.50 12.83 19.42
C ASN A 91 -2.84 11.98 20.50
N GLY A 92 -2.12 10.93 20.13
CA GLY A 92 -1.24 10.28 21.10
C GLY A 92 -0.63 8.99 20.61
N GLN A 93 0.70 9.04 20.42
CA GLN A 93 1.61 7.91 20.24
C GLN A 93 1.14 6.62 20.96
N LYS A 94 1.08 5.50 20.24
CA LYS A 94 1.20 4.20 20.90
C LYS A 94 2.02 3.19 20.11
N SER A 95 3.13 2.84 20.73
CA SER A 95 3.97 1.68 20.48
C SER A 95 3.12 0.41 20.36
N VAL A 96 3.42 -0.40 19.35
CA VAL A 96 2.78 -1.70 19.16
C VAL A 96 3.52 -2.73 20.01
N ASN A 97 2.84 -3.28 21.01
CA ASN A 97 3.24 -4.55 21.61
C ASN A 97 2.68 -5.66 20.73
N LEU A 98 3.55 -6.48 20.14
CA LEU A 98 3.17 -7.74 19.51
C LEU A 98 3.12 -8.80 20.61
N ASN A 99 1.92 -9.25 20.95
CA ASN A 99 1.73 -10.47 21.72
C ASN A 99 1.11 -11.51 20.79
N ASP A 100 1.97 -12.31 20.16
CA ASP A 100 1.62 -13.57 19.50
C ASP A 100 1.10 -14.57 20.56
N GLN A 101 -0.21 -14.79 20.59
CA GLN A 101 -0.80 -15.95 21.27
C GLN A 101 -1.89 -16.57 20.38
N LEU A 102 -1.46 -17.46 19.48
CA LEU A 102 -2.32 -18.50 18.93
C LEU A 102 -2.60 -19.52 20.04
N ASN A 103 -3.81 -19.53 20.58
CA ASN A 103 -4.29 -20.64 21.41
C ASN A 103 -5.68 -21.09 20.92
N CYS A 104 -5.71 -22.19 20.17
CA CYS A 104 -6.92 -22.92 19.87
C CYS A 104 -7.18 -23.92 21.02
N HIS A 105 -8.05 -23.56 21.96
CA HIS A 105 -8.58 -24.50 22.93
C HIS A 105 -10.10 -24.54 22.79
N SER A 106 -10.59 -25.46 21.95
CA SER A 106 -12.01 -25.79 21.84
C SER A 106 -12.38 -26.63 23.07
N GLY A 107 -13.20 -26.05 23.94
CA GLY A 107 -13.56 -26.60 25.24
C GLY A 107 -14.55 -27.77 25.20
N ASP A 108 -14.42 -28.62 26.22
CA ASP A 108 -15.38 -29.60 26.70
C ASP A 108 -16.77 -28.99 26.94
N LEU A 109 -17.80 -29.66 26.41
CA LEU A 109 -19.21 -29.43 26.71
C LEU A 109 -19.65 -30.46 27.77
N VAL A 110 -20.04 -29.98 28.95
CA VAL A 110 -20.82 -30.73 29.95
C VAL A 110 -22.02 -29.87 30.37
N ASP A 111 -23.23 -30.40 30.13
CA ASP A 111 -24.53 -30.14 30.78
C ASP A 111 -25.56 -31.00 30.02
N TYR A 112 -26.45 -31.85 30.55
CA TYR A 112 -27.11 -32.02 31.85
C TYR A 112 -27.43 -33.51 32.08
#